data_AF-A0A5B8CL96-F1
#
_entry.id   AF-A0A5B8CL96-F1
#
_cell.length_a   1.000
_cell.length_b   1.000
_cell.length_c   1.000
_cell.angle_alpha   90.00
_cell.angle_beta   90.00
_cell.angle_gamma   90.00
#
_symmetry.space_group_name_H-M   'P 1'
#
loop_
_entity.id
_entity.type
_entity.pdbx_description
1 polymer ?
#
loop_
_entity_poly.entity_id
_entity_poly.type
_entity_poly.pdbx_seq_one_letter_code
_entity_poly.pdbx_strand_id
1 'polypeptide(L)'
;MECAARALCRRDGHREDEEREGRPLWQSYVPQVRTVLEVIHEPSPGMMEAGAEIIKYVSPDEAAPGYQGDAANVWRFMMDAMRKDILHAE
;
A
#
# COMPACT_ATOMS: atom_id res chain seq x y z
N MET A 1 -1.46 1.23 7.64
CA MET A 1 -2.08 -0.11 7.49
C MET A 1 -3.37 -0.30 8.26
N GLU A 2 -3.68 0.55 9.25
CA GLU A 2 -4.88 0.43 10.10
C GLU A 2 -6.19 0.25 9.31
N CYS A 3 -6.47 1.09 8.32
CA CYS A 3 -7.72 1.00 7.53
C CYS A 3 -7.91 -0.39 6.89
N ALA A 4 -6.83 -0.99 6.37
CA ALA A 4 -6.86 -2.32 5.77
C ALA A 4 -7.03 -3.41 6.83
N ALA A 5 -6.37 -3.28 7.98
CA ALA A 5 -6.49 -4.22 9.09
C ALA A 5 -7.91 -4.21 9.70
N ARG A 6 -8.51 -3.01 9.86
CA ARG A 6 -9.93 -2.84 10.24
C ARG A 6 -10.87 -3.46 9.20
N ALA A 7 -10.56 -3.32 7.91
CA ALA A 7 -11.35 -3.94 6.85
C ALA A 7 -11.31 -5.46 6.90
N LEU A 8 -10.14 -6.07 7.17
CA LEU A 8 -10.02 -7.52 7.38
C LEU A 8 -10.77 -7.98 8.62
N CYS A 9 -10.62 -7.25 9.74
CA CYS A 9 -11.35 -7.52 10.98
C CYS A 9 -12.88 -7.53 10.75
N ARG A 10 -13.41 -6.52 10.05
CA ARG A 10 -14.84 -6.46 9.69
C ARG A 10 -15.28 -7.60 8.77
N ARG A 11 -14.44 -7.99 7.81
CA ARG A 11 -14.73 -9.09 6.89
C ARG A 11 -14.91 -10.41 7.64
N ASP A 12 -14.15 -10.62 8.71
CA ASP A 12 -14.24 -11.81 9.55
C ASP A 12 -15.39 -11.75 10.58
N GLY A 13 -16.20 -10.68 10.57
CA GLY A 13 -17.40 -10.54 11.40
C GLY A 13 -17.16 -9.91 12.77
N HIS A 14 -15.96 -9.40 13.03
CA HIS A 14 -15.62 -8.75 14.29
C HIS A 14 -16.08 -7.29 14.32
N ARG A 15 -16.39 -6.81 15.54
CA ARG A 15 -16.75 -5.40 15.75
C ARG A 15 -15.49 -4.53 15.70
N GLU A 16 -15.62 -3.29 15.22
CA GLU A 16 -14.46 -2.38 15.09
C GLU A 16 -13.76 -2.08 16.42
N ASP A 17 -14.53 -2.08 17.53
CA ASP A 17 -14.06 -1.81 18.89
C ASP A 17 -13.83 -3.09 19.71
N GLU A 18 -13.85 -4.25 19.07
CA GLU A 18 -13.59 -5.51 19.76
C GLU A 18 -12.14 -5.53 20.27
N GLU A 19 -11.96 -5.81 21.56
CA GLU A 19 -10.65 -5.89 22.18
C GLU A 19 -10.26 -7.35 22.43
N ARG A 20 -8.99 -7.66 22.22
CA ARG A 20 -8.37 -8.92 22.59
C ARG A 20 -7.09 -8.63 23.36
N GLU A 21 -7.00 -9.17 24.57
CA GLU A 21 -5.81 -9.00 25.44
C GLU A 21 -5.45 -7.53 25.69
N GLY A 22 -6.46 -6.66 25.83
CA GLY A 22 -6.30 -5.23 26.08
C GLY A 22 -5.82 -4.41 24.87
N ARG A 23 -5.88 -4.99 23.67
CA ARG A 23 -5.57 -4.30 22.41
C ARG A 23 -6.75 -4.39 21.45
N PRO A 24 -6.95 -3.38 20.57
CA PRO A 24 -7.92 -3.48 19.50
C PRO A 24 -7.65 -4.72 18.62
N LEU A 25 -8.67 -5.55 18.42
CA LEU A 25 -8.56 -6.83 17.71
C LEU A 25 -8.02 -6.66 16.28
N TRP A 26 -8.32 -5.53 15.63
CA TRP A 26 -7.81 -5.22 14.29
C TRP A 26 -6.27 -5.26 14.23
N GLN A 27 -5.55 -5.01 15.34
CA GLN A 27 -4.08 -5.08 15.35
C GLN A 27 -3.55 -6.48 15.03
N SER A 28 -4.31 -7.54 15.35
CA SER A 28 -3.96 -8.92 15.00
C SER A 28 -3.98 -9.21 13.50
N TYR A 29 -4.58 -8.31 12.70
CA TYR A 29 -4.65 -8.38 11.24
C TYR A 29 -3.52 -7.61 10.52
N VAL A 30 -2.71 -6.84 11.26
CA VAL A 30 -1.60 -6.07 10.66
C VAL A 30 -0.57 -6.96 9.95
N PRO A 31 -0.16 -8.14 10.48
CA PRO A 31 0.75 -9.04 9.77
C PRO A 31 0.24 -9.45 8.38
N GLN A 32 -1.06 -9.72 8.24
CA GLN A 32 -1.69 -10.11 6.98
C GLN A 32 -1.67 -8.96 5.98
N VAL A 33 -1.96 -7.74 6.43
CA VAL A 33 -1.82 -6.53 5.59
C VAL A 33 -0.38 -6.34 5.14
N ARG A 34 0.59 -6.55 6.04
CA ARG A 34 2.01 -6.45 5.72
C ARG A 34 2.42 -7.44 4.62
N THR A 35 2.00 -8.70 4.72
CA THR A 35 2.27 -9.72 3.69
C THR A 35 1.72 -9.29 2.32
N VAL A 36 0.50 -8.73 2.26
CA VAL A 36 -0.05 -8.23 0.99
C VAL A 36 0.79 -7.08 0.44
N LEU A 37 1.18 -6.12 1.28
CA LEU A 37 2.00 -4.97 0.85
C LEU A 37 3.40 -5.36 0.40
N GLU A 38 3.99 -6.41 0.98
CA GLU A 38 5.25 -6.97 0.52
C GLU A 38 5.13 -7.59 -0.87
N VAL A 39 4.04 -8.32 -1.13
CA VAL A 39 3.78 -8.94 -2.44
C VAL A 39 3.53 -7.90 -3.52
N ILE A 40 2.78 -6.84 -3.22
CA ILE A 40 2.47 -5.77 -4.21
C ILE A 40 3.50 -4.64 -4.22
N HIS A 41 4.63 -4.78 -3.50
CA HIS A 41 5.66 -3.75 -3.46
C HIS A 41 6.19 -3.44 -4.86
N GLU A 42 6.33 -4.48 -5.69
CA GLU A 42 6.65 -4.33 -7.10
C GLU A 42 5.35 -4.13 -7.91
N PRO A 43 5.23 -3.02 -8.67
CA PRO A 43 4.04 -2.77 -9.46
C PRO A 43 3.99 -3.70 -10.66
N SER A 44 2.78 -4.14 -11.03
CA SER A 44 2.58 -4.87 -12.28
C SER A 44 2.75 -3.94 -13.50
N PRO A 45 3.01 -4.49 -14.70
CA PRO A 45 3.11 -3.69 -15.93
C PRO A 45 1.90 -2.76 -16.17
N GLY A 46 0.68 -3.24 -15.89
CA GLY A 46 -0.52 -2.41 -16.04
C GLY A 46 -0.59 -1.25 -15.04
N MET A 47 -0.01 -1.40 -13.84
CA MET A 47 0.10 -0.31 -12.86
C MET A 47 1.15 0.72 -13.29
N MET A 48 2.27 0.26 -13.85
CA MET A 48 3.30 1.14 -14.42
C MET A 48 2.73 1.95 -15.59
N GLU A 49 1.97 1.32 -16.48
CA GLU A 49 1.31 1.98 -17.61
C GLU A 49 0.27 3.01 -17.14
N ALA A 50 -0.60 2.64 -16.21
CA ALA A 50 -1.61 3.55 -15.66
C ALA A 50 -0.97 4.79 -14.98
N GLY A 51 0.14 4.60 -14.26
CA GLY A 51 0.88 5.72 -13.66
C GLY A 51 1.61 6.57 -14.70
N ALA A 52 2.16 5.94 -15.75
CA ALA A 52 2.86 6.63 -16.83
C ALA A 52 1.95 7.58 -17.61
N GLU A 53 0.65 7.27 -17.76
CA GLU A 53 -0.32 8.17 -18.39
C GLU A 53 -0.39 9.55 -17.74
N ILE A 54 -0.18 9.64 -16.43
CA ILE A 54 -0.18 10.92 -15.70
C ILE A 54 1.13 11.67 -15.93
N ILE A 55 2.26 10.96 -15.98
CA ILE A 55 3.61 11.54 -16.08
C ILE A 55 3.86 12.12 -17.48
N LYS A 56 3.27 11.51 -18.53
CA LYS A 56 3.29 12.03 -19.91
C LYS A 56 2.84 13.49 -20.03
N TYR A 57 1.93 13.97 -19.17
CA TYR A 57 1.46 15.36 -19.20
C TYR A 57 2.44 16.36 -18.60
N VAL A 58 3.39 15.91 -17.77
CA VAL A 58 4.31 16.78 -17.02
C VAL A 58 5.60 17.04 -17.80
N SER A 59 6.09 16.06 -18.55
CA SER A 59 7.32 16.15 -19.36
C SER A 59 7.13 15.46 -20.71
N PRO A 60 6.50 16.08 -21.71
CA PRO A 60 6.10 15.41 -22.96
C PRO A 60 7.26 14.93 -23.86
N ASP A 61 8.49 15.36 -23.59
CA ASP A 61 9.69 15.06 -24.41
C ASP A 61 10.41 13.76 -24.00
N GLU A 62 9.94 13.06 -22.98
CA GLU A 62 10.57 11.84 -22.48
C GLU A 62 10.01 10.57 -23.16
N ALA A 63 10.85 9.54 -23.28
CA ALA A 63 10.43 8.30 -23.93
C ALA A 63 9.49 7.50 -23.02
N ALA A 64 8.52 6.80 -23.62
CA ALA A 64 7.53 5.98 -22.89
C ALA A 64 8.10 5.04 -21.78
N PRO A 65 9.28 4.40 -21.95
CA PRO A 65 9.89 3.59 -20.89
C PRO A 65 10.34 4.40 -19.66
N GLY A 66 10.69 5.68 -19.83
CA GLY A 66 11.05 6.58 -18.73
C GLY A 66 9.87 6.83 -17.80
N TYR A 67 8.70 7.16 -18.36
CA TYR A 67 7.48 7.37 -17.58
C TYR A 67 7.02 6.13 -16.81
N GLN A 68 7.17 4.94 -17.39
CA GLN A 68 6.86 3.68 -16.71
C GLN A 68 7.82 3.40 -15.56
N GLY A 69 9.11 3.72 -15.73
CA GLY A 69 10.12 3.66 -14.68
C GLY A 69 9.81 4.60 -13.52
N ASP A 70 9.42 5.84 -13.81
CA ASP A 70 9.04 6.83 -12.80
C ASP A 70 7.77 6.43 -12.06
N ALA A 71 6.74 5.97 -12.78
CA ALA A 71 5.52 5.44 -12.18
C ALA A 71 5.82 4.29 -11.21
N ALA A 72 6.76 3.42 -11.58
CA ALA A 72 7.18 2.31 -10.73
C ALA A 72 7.91 2.78 -9.47
N ASN A 73 8.79 3.77 -9.59
CA ASN A 73 9.51 4.33 -8.45
C ASN A 73 8.56 5.03 -7.47
N VAL A 74 7.61 5.82 -7.99
CA VAL A 74 6.57 6.47 -7.17
C VAL A 74 5.76 5.43 -6.41
N TRP A 75 5.35 4.33 -7.06
CA TRP A 75 4.65 3.24 -6.41
C TRP A 75 5.46 2.63 -5.25
N ARG A 76 6.72 2.26 -5.50
CA ARG A 76 7.61 1.68 -4.47
C ARG A 76 7.77 2.63 -3.28
N PHE A 77 7.94 3.93 -3.53
CA PHE A 77 8.04 4.93 -2.45
C PHE A 77 6.75 5.04 -1.62
N MET A 78 5.58 4.99 -2.24
CA MET A 78 4.31 4.98 -1.50
C MET A 78 4.18 3.74 -0.62
N MET A 79 4.53 2.56 -1.16
CA MET A 79 4.52 1.31 -0.39
C MET A 79 5.53 1.34 0.77
N ASP A 80 6.72 1.94 0.57
CA ASP A 80 7.72 2.12 1.62
C ASP A 80 7.25 3.08 2.72
N ALA A 81 6.60 4.19 2.37
CA ALA A 81 6.03 5.13 3.32
C ALA A 81 4.95 4.45 4.18
N MET A 82 4.03 3.72 3.54
CA MET A 82 2.99 2.96 4.24
C MET A 82 3.54 1.90 5.21
N ARG A 83 4.73 1.36 4.94
CA ARG A 83 5.44 0.45 5.86
C ARG A 83 6.11 1.19 7.03
N LYS A 84 6.70 2.36 6.79
CA LYS A 84 7.43 3.16 7.79
C LYS A 84 6.53 3.83 8.84
N ASP A 85 5.31 4.19 8.49
CA ASP A 85 4.32 4.77 9.42
C ASP A 85 4.00 3.86 10.62
N ILE A 86 4.40 2.59 10.59
CA ILE A 86 4.17 1.61 11.65
C ILE A 86 5.35 1.49 12.60
N LEU A 87 6.58 1.66 12.11
CA LEU A 87 7.78 1.59 12.95
C LEU A 87 7.89 2.78 13.93
N HIS A 88 7.13 3.85 13.70
CA HIS A 88 7.07 5.03 14.56
C HIS A 88 5.82 5.05 15.47
N ALA A 89 4.96 4.02 15.38
CA ALA A 89 3.75 3.88 16.18
C ALA A 89 3.89 2.79 17.28
N GLU A 90 5.09 2.23 17.45
CA GLU A 90 5.49 1.32 18.54
C GLU A 90 6.18 2.06 19.69
#